data_AF-A0A1Y2SC46-F1
#
_entry.id   AF-A0A1Y2SC46-F1
#
_cell.length_a   1.000
_cell.length_b   1.000
_cell.length_c   1.000
_cell.angle_alpha   90.00
_cell.angle_beta   90.00
_cell.angle_gamma   90.00
#
_symmetry.space_group_name_H-M   'P 1'
#
loop_
_entity.id
_entity.type
_entity.pdbx_description
1 polymer ?
#
loop_
_entity_poly.entity_id
_entity_poly.type
_entity_poly.pdbx_seq_one_letter_code
_entity_poly.pdbx_strand_id
1 'polypeptide(L)'
;MPRPILATIHLNAFCHNLSIIRQRAGNSKIWSVVKANAYGHGLDRIWQSLMQTDGFALLDMNEAIYLREQEWQGPILLLEGFFKPADLQIINKYQLTTAVHSHWQLNEIEKTKLDNPIDIYLKLNSGMNRLGFTSEEYPQIVSMVKGIKNINSVTLMSHFANSDNEVGIDEQFAVVERLKMNSLPHCLANSGAVLWHPKTHGDWVRPGIILYGASPSGKWRDIADIGLKSTMTLQSEIIAVHELPKGETIGYGSRYATQKPIRVGTVACGYADGYPRHAPTGTPVMVNGVRTQLLGAISMDMMTVDLTPCPQANIGSAVELWGENLPVDEVAESAGTIGYELLCALAKRVPVTVV
;
A
#
# COMPACT_ATOMS: atom_id res chain seq x y z
N MET A 1 30.55 6.66 9.36
CA MET A 1 30.11 6.36 7.97
C MET A 1 28.72 5.77 8.07
N PRO A 2 27.72 6.28 7.33
CA PRO A 2 26.42 5.63 7.29
C PRO A 2 26.57 4.24 6.66
N ARG A 3 25.73 3.31 7.11
CA ARG A 3 25.63 1.96 6.52
C ARG A 3 25.17 2.09 5.05
N PRO A 4 25.73 1.32 4.09
CA PRO A 4 25.40 1.46 2.67
C PRO A 4 24.06 0.78 2.36
N ILE A 5 22.97 1.42 2.78
CA ILE A 5 21.59 1.07 2.48
C ILE A 5 20.79 2.35 2.32
N LEU A 6 19.93 2.43 1.33
CA LEU A 6 19.17 3.63 0.98
C LEU A 6 17.84 3.24 0.33
N ALA A 7 16.75 3.87 0.76
CA ALA A 7 15.50 3.87 0.02
C ALA A 7 15.36 5.19 -0.75
N THR A 8 15.24 5.11 -2.06
CA THR A 8 15.01 6.25 -2.95
C THR A 8 13.54 6.30 -3.32
N ILE A 9 12.87 7.42 -3.06
CA ILE A 9 11.46 7.67 -3.41
C ILE A 9 11.40 8.55 -4.66
N HIS A 10 10.73 8.08 -5.70
CA HIS A 10 10.64 8.75 -7.00
C HIS A 10 9.34 9.55 -7.11
N LEU A 11 9.38 10.87 -6.91
CA LEU A 11 8.18 11.72 -6.90
C LEU A 11 7.48 11.76 -8.25
N ASN A 12 8.25 11.80 -9.34
CA ASN A 12 7.69 11.81 -10.69
C ASN A 12 6.91 10.52 -11.02
N ALA A 13 7.23 9.40 -10.36
CA ALA A 13 6.49 8.15 -10.53
C ALA A 13 5.08 8.24 -9.91
N PHE A 14 4.90 8.97 -8.80
CA PHE A 14 3.57 9.21 -8.23
C PHE A 14 2.68 10.03 -9.14
N CYS A 15 3.19 11.15 -9.68
CA CYS A 15 2.48 11.97 -10.65
C CYS A 15 2.05 11.15 -11.86
N HIS A 16 2.96 10.33 -12.38
CA HIS A 16 2.74 9.43 -13.51
C HIS A 16 1.65 8.38 -13.19
N ASN A 17 1.79 7.66 -12.08
CA ASN A 17 0.84 6.62 -11.68
C ASN A 17 -0.55 7.20 -11.44
N LEU A 18 -0.65 8.35 -10.75
CA LEU A 18 -1.92 9.04 -10.53
C LEU A 18 -2.59 9.43 -11.86
N SER A 19 -1.82 9.85 -12.87
CA SER A 19 -2.36 10.16 -14.20
C SER A 19 -2.95 8.94 -14.91
N ILE A 20 -2.28 7.78 -14.81
CA ILE A 20 -2.79 6.51 -15.38
C ILE A 20 -4.07 6.09 -14.64
N ILE A 21 -4.06 6.19 -13.32
CA ILE A 21 -5.22 5.86 -12.48
C ILE A 21 -6.40 6.78 -12.82
N ARG A 22 -6.16 8.08 -13.03
CA ARG A 22 -7.18 9.03 -13.49
C ARG A 22 -7.81 8.61 -14.81
N GLN A 23 -7.00 8.20 -15.79
CA GLN A 23 -7.50 7.70 -17.07
C GLN A 23 -8.35 6.44 -16.89
N ARG A 24 -7.93 5.52 -16.00
CA ARG A 24 -8.67 4.28 -15.71
C ARG A 24 -9.98 4.53 -14.96
N ALA A 25 -9.98 5.45 -14.00
CA ALA A 25 -11.15 5.80 -13.18
C ALA A 25 -12.21 6.62 -13.93
N GLY A 26 -11.89 7.15 -15.12
CA GLY A 26 -12.81 7.93 -15.95
C GLY A 26 -13.31 9.17 -15.21
N ASN A 27 -14.63 9.24 -14.98
CA ASN A 27 -15.28 10.38 -14.33
C ASN A 27 -15.29 10.29 -12.80
N SER A 28 -14.86 9.18 -12.22
CA SER A 28 -14.83 9.02 -10.77
C SER A 28 -13.76 9.89 -10.14
N LYS A 29 -14.08 10.45 -8.97
CA LYS A 29 -13.10 11.14 -8.13
C LYS A 29 -12.16 10.14 -7.47
N ILE A 30 -10.96 10.57 -7.13
CA ILE A 30 -9.89 9.72 -6.58
C ILE A 30 -9.62 10.09 -5.13
N TRP A 31 -9.75 9.10 -4.27
CA TRP A 31 -9.10 9.06 -2.97
C TRP A 31 -7.71 8.43 -3.09
N SER A 32 -6.66 9.23 -3.03
CA SER A 32 -5.30 8.69 -2.92
C SER A 32 -5.10 8.09 -1.54
N VAL A 33 -4.97 6.76 -1.47
CA VAL A 33 -4.86 6.05 -0.18
C VAL A 33 -3.42 6.08 0.32
N VAL A 34 -3.19 6.79 1.43
CA VAL A 34 -1.86 7.10 1.98
C VAL A 34 -1.65 6.62 3.42
N LYS A 35 -2.48 5.67 3.88
CA LYS A 35 -2.34 5.05 5.21
C LYS A 35 -0.99 4.34 5.40
N ALA A 36 -0.66 4.07 6.66
CA ALA A 36 0.58 3.39 7.06
C ALA A 36 1.82 4.14 6.55
N ASN A 37 1.87 5.45 6.81
CA ASN A 37 2.95 6.32 6.35
C ASN A 37 3.16 6.27 4.83
N ALA A 38 2.05 6.38 4.08
CA ALA A 38 2.03 6.21 2.63
C ALA A 38 2.68 4.89 2.17
N TYR A 39 2.23 3.77 2.74
CA TYR A 39 2.75 2.43 2.41
C TYR A 39 4.29 2.38 2.55
N GLY A 40 4.82 2.99 3.62
CA GLY A 40 6.25 3.08 3.91
C GLY A 40 7.02 4.18 3.17
N HIS A 41 6.40 4.96 2.28
CA HIS A 41 7.11 5.98 1.50
C HIS A 41 7.31 7.30 2.27
N GLY A 42 6.51 7.57 3.29
CA GLY A 42 6.50 8.87 3.99
C GLY A 42 5.43 9.81 3.45
N LEU A 43 4.35 10.03 4.21
CA LEU A 43 3.30 10.97 3.78
C LEU A 43 3.87 12.38 3.57
N ASP A 44 4.72 12.81 4.51
CA ASP A 44 5.44 14.08 4.48
C ASP A 44 6.26 14.27 3.21
N ARG A 45 6.83 13.19 2.67
CA ARG A 45 7.65 13.19 1.45
C ARG A 45 6.82 13.23 0.18
N ILE A 46 5.69 12.53 0.14
CA ILE A 46 5.02 12.24 -1.13
C ILE A 46 3.78 13.08 -1.41
N TRP A 47 3.13 13.69 -0.41
CA TRP A 47 1.77 14.22 -0.60
C TRP A 47 1.71 15.31 -1.69
N GLN A 48 2.76 16.12 -1.84
CA GLN A 48 2.83 17.16 -2.88
C GLN A 48 2.87 16.57 -4.31
N SER A 49 3.46 15.39 -4.49
CA SER A 49 3.45 14.68 -5.78
C SER A 49 2.06 14.13 -6.14
N LEU A 50 1.14 14.12 -5.18
CA LEU A 50 -0.24 13.68 -5.34
C LEU A 50 -1.24 14.84 -5.38
N MET A 51 -0.80 16.10 -5.55
CA MET A 51 -1.68 17.29 -5.53
C MET A 51 -2.84 17.25 -6.54
N GLN A 52 -2.74 16.44 -7.60
CA GLN A 52 -3.82 16.26 -8.60
C GLN A 52 -4.89 15.24 -8.16
N THR A 53 -4.80 14.71 -6.95
CA THR A 53 -5.84 13.85 -6.35
C THR A 53 -7.07 14.69 -5.99
N ASP A 54 -8.27 14.09 -5.98
CA ASP A 54 -9.45 14.81 -5.48
C ASP A 54 -9.51 14.82 -3.96
N GLY A 55 -8.93 13.81 -3.31
CA GLY A 55 -8.85 13.72 -1.86
C GLY A 55 -7.79 12.74 -1.39
N PHE A 56 -7.45 12.79 -0.10
CA PHE A 56 -6.60 11.79 0.55
C PHE A 56 -7.43 10.87 1.44
N ALA A 57 -7.11 9.58 1.47
CA ALA A 57 -7.74 8.62 2.36
C ALA A 57 -6.69 7.91 3.22
N LEU A 58 -6.90 7.91 4.54
CA LEU A 58 -5.91 7.46 5.51
C LEU A 58 -6.60 6.90 6.77
N LEU A 59 -5.78 6.52 7.76
CA LEU A 59 -6.25 5.99 9.05
C LEU A 59 -5.84 6.85 10.24
N ASP A 60 -4.63 7.40 10.21
CA ASP A 60 -4.05 8.11 11.36
C ASP A 60 -4.55 9.56 11.42
N MET A 61 -5.19 9.94 12.53
CA MET A 61 -5.69 11.29 12.74
C MET A 61 -4.57 12.35 12.64
N ASN A 62 -3.35 12.04 13.10
CA ASN A 62 -2.22 12.96 13.03
C ASN A 62 -1.77 13.17 11.58
N GLU A 63 -1.84 12.14 10.72
CA GLU A 63 -1.58 12.29 9.28
C GLU A 63 -2.62 13.20 8.61
N ALA A 64 -3.90 13.12 9.00
CA ALA A 64 -4.94 14.04 8.52
C ALA A 64 -4.71 15.48 8.99
N ILE A 65 -4.37 15.67 10.27
CA ILE A 65 -4.05 17.00 10.83
C ILE A 65 -2.82 17.58 10.11
N TYR A 66 -1.77 16.77 9.92
CA TYR A 66 -0.58 17.17 9.19
C TYR A 66 -0.93 17.71 7.80
N LEU A 67 -1.75 17.00 7.01
CA LEU A 67 -2.17 17.49 5.69
C LEU A 67 -2.88 18.85 5.76
N ARG A 68 -3.73 19.07 6.76
CA ARG A 68 -4.40 20.37 6.98
C ARG A 68 -3.42 21.47 7.35
N GLU A 69 -2.43 21.16 8.21
CA GLU A 69 -1.36 22.09 8.59
C GLU A 69 -0.40 22.39 7.43
N GLN A 70 -0.30 21.46 6.47
CA GLN A 70 0.36 21.68 5.17
C GLN A 70 -0.57 22.31 4.12
N GLU A 71 -1.67 22.93 4.56
CA GLU A 71 -2.61 23.70 3.76
C GLU A 71 -3.37 22.91 2.67
N TRP A 72 -3.44 21.57 2.76
CA TRP A 72 -4.32 20.79 1.89
C TRP A 72 -5.78 21.19 2.10
N GLN A 73 -6.41 21.73 1.06
CA GLN A 73 -7.81 22.19 1.09
C GLN A 73 -8.82 21.13 0.62
N GLY A 74 -8.36 20.08 -0.07
CA GLY A 74 -9.24 19.01 -0.54
C GLY A 74 -9.79 18.16 0.61
N PRO A 75 -10.78 17.30 0.36
CA PRO A 75 -11.33 16.43 1.39
C PRO A 75 -10.29 15.39 1.86
N ILE A 76 -10.44 14.94 3.12
CA ILE A 76 -9.63 13.89 3.74
C ILE A 76 -10.58 12.87 4.37
N LEU A 77 -10.41 11.59 4.05
CA LEU A 77 -11.27 10.50 4.49
C LEU A 77 -10.57 9.56 5.47
N LEU A 78 -11.16 9.40 6.66
CA LEU A 78 -10.77 8.38 7.65
C LEU A 78 -11.46 7.04 7.32
N LEU A 79 -10.70 6.07 6.79
CA LEU A 79 -11.24 4.82 6.22
C LEU A 79 -11.84 3.84 7.24
N GLU A 80 -11.43 3.96 8.50
CA GLU A 80 -11.93 3.18 9.65
C GLU A 80 -12.82 4.02 10.58
N GLY A 81 -13.04 5.28 10.21
CA GLY A 81 -13.80 6.23 10.98
C GLY A 81 -13.03 6.72 12.20
N PHE A 82 -13.75 6.88 13.32
CA PHE A 82 -13.20 7.30 14.60
C PHE A 82 -13.33 6.20 15.65
N PHE A 83 -12.51 6.31 16.71
CA PHE A 83 -12.36 5.26 17.73
C PHE A 83 -12.81 5.72 19.12
N LYS A 84 -12.94 7.03 19.35
CA LYS A 84 -13.42 7.62 20.61
C LYS A 84 -14.36 8.80 20.35
N PRO A 85 -15.28 9.13 21.26
CA PRO A 85 -16.18 10.27 21.08
C PRO A 85 -15.43 11.61 20.92
N ALA A 86 -14.30 11.77 21.60
CA ALA A 86 -13.47 12.97 21.52
C ALA A 86 -12.91 13.24 20.11
N ASP A 87 -12.75 12.19 19.29
CA ASP A 87 -12.25 12.31 17.92
C ASP A 87 -13.22 13.12 17.03
N LEU A 88 -14.52 13.12 17.34
CA LEU A 88 -15.53 13.86 16.57
C LEU A 88 -15.30 15.38 16.61
N GLN A 89 -14.78 15.92 17.71
CA GLN A 89 -14.40 17.33 17.80
C GLN A 89 -13.22 17.64 16.88
N ILE A 90 -12.26 16.72 16.77
CA ILE A 90 -11.11 16.85 15.86
C ILE A 90 -11.58 16.76 14.40
N ILE A 91 -12.42 15.77 14.07
CA ILE A 91 -13.03 15.61 12.75
C ILE A 91 -13.76 16.89 12.33
N ASN A 92 -14.54 17.49 13.24
CA ASN A 92 -15.27 18.71 12.93
C ASN A 92 -14.35 19.94 12.78
N LYS A 93 -13.39 20.11 13.70
CA LYS A 93 -12.39 21.19 13.64
C LYS A 93 -11.59 21.18 12.34
N TYR A 94 -11.13 20.00 11.91
CA TYR A 94 -10.29 19.82 10.72
C TYR A 94 -11.10 19.49 9.46
N GLN A 95 -12.44 19.52 9.52
CA GLN A 95 -13.33 19.26 8.38
C GLN A 95 -12.96 17.95 7.67
N LEU A 96 -12.89 16.87 8.44
CA LEU A 96 -12.57 15.53 7.96
C LEU A 96 -13.86 14.79 7.60
N THR A 97 -13.78 13.95 6.57
CA THR A 97 -14.80 12.96 6.24
C THR A 97 -14.49 11.67 7.00
N THR A 98 -15.51 11.00 7.53
CA THR A 98 -15.31 9.78 8.33
C THR A 98 -16.13 8.61 7.79
N ALA A 99 -15.52 7.43 7.73
CA ALA A 99 -16.30 6.21 7.57
C ALA A 99 -17.15 5.96 8.82
N VAL A 100 -18.34 5.38 8.63
CA VAL A 100 -19.24 4.96 9.71
C VAL A 100 -19.68 3.53 9.43
N HIS A 101 -19.40 2.63 10.36
CA HIS A 101 -19.54 1.19 10.15
C HIS A 101 -20.14 0.44 11.35
N SER A 102 -20.59 1.16 12.38
CA SER A 102 -21.22 0.59 13.56
C SER A 102 -22.28 1.50 14.18
N HIS A 103 -23.23 0.90 14.89
CA HIS A 103 -24.24 1.63 15.69
C HIS A 103 -23.63 2.53 16.74
N TRP A 104 -22.50 2.12 17.33
CA TRP A 104 -21.79 2.95 18.30
C TRP A 104 -21.36 4.28 17.68
N GLN A 105 -20.73 4.26 16.49
CA GLN A 105 -20.33 5.49 15.80
C GLN A 105 -21.54 6.38 15.48
N LEU A 106 -22.66 5.81 15.03
CA LEU A 106 -23.88 6.57 14.75
C LEU A 106 -24.42 7.27 16.00
N ASN A 107 -24.49 6.53 17.12
CA ASN A 107 -24.95 7.08 18.39
C ASN A 107 -24.05 8.21 18.91
N GLU A 108 -22.73 8.08 18.75
CA GLU A 108 -21.79 9.13 19.17
C GLU A 108 -21.90 10.37 18.26
N ILE A 109 -22.09 10.19 16.95
CA ILE A 109 -22.35 11.31 16.03
C ILE A 109 -23.63 12.04 16.44
N GLU A 110 -24.72 11.33 16.74
CA GLU A 110 -25.99 11.96 17.11
C GLU A 110 -25.92 12.77 18.41
N LYS A 111 -25.21 12.26 19.42
CA LYS A 111 -25.12 12.89 20.75
C LYS A 111 -24.13 14.05 20.82
N THR A 112 -23.11 14.04 19.97
CA THR A 112 -22.02 15.02 20.06
C THR A 112 -22.49 16.39 19.59
N LYS A 113 -22.17 17.45 20.33
CA LYS A 113 -22.37 18.82 19.83
C LYS A 113 -21.24 19.15 18.85
N LEU A 114 -21.57 19.29 17.58
CA LEU A 114 -20.65 19.73 16.54
C LEU A 114 -20.98 21.15 16.09
N ASP A 115 -19.97 21.92 15.71
CA ASP A 115 -20.16 23.27 15.17
C ASP A 115 -20.74 23.22 13.76
N ASN A 116 -20.39 22.18 13.00
CA ASN A 116 -20.89 21.91 11.66
C ASN A 116 -21.21 20.42 11.48
N PRO A 117 -22.20 20.05 10.65
CA PRO A 117 -22.43 18.66 10.30
C PRO A 117 -21.25 18.10 9.49
N ILE A 118 -21.02 16.79 9.58
CA ILE A 118 -19.89 16.09 8.96
C ILE A 118 -20.34 15.21 7.79
N ASP A 119 -19.46 15.05 6.80
CA ASP A 119 -19.66 14.11 5.70
C ASP A 119 -19.28 12.69 6.12
N ILE A 120 -20.12 11.72 5.79
CA ILE A 120 -19.87 10.32 6.16
C ILE A 120 -19.83 9.38 4.96
N TYR A 121 -18.98 8.36 5.08
CA TYR A 121 -18.98 7.19 4.21
C TYR A 121 -19.60 6.03 4.99
N LEU A 122 -20.88 5.77 4.74
CA LEU A 122 -21.62 4.71 5.41
C LEU A 122 -21.21 3.36 4.83
N LYS A 123 -20.64 2.50 5.67
CA LYS A 123 -19.94 1.30 5.22
C LYS A 123 -20.88 0.10 5.22
N LEU A 124 -21.09 -0.47 4.05
CA LEU A 124 -21.79 -1.73 3.84
C LEU A 124 -20.77 -2.88 3.94
N ASN A 125 -21.08 -3.89 4.76
CA ASN A 125 -20.44 -5.19 4.65
C ASN A 125 -21.11 -5.97 3.52
N SER A 126 -20.54 -5.92 2.32
CA SER A 126 -21.04 -6.68 1.17
C SER A 126 -20.46 -8.10 1.06
N GLY A 127 -19.74 -8.59 2.09
CA GLY A 127 -19.20 -9.96 2.13
C GLY A 127 -17.75 -10.09 2.59
N MET A 128 -17.03 -9.00 2.83
CA MET A 128 -15.65 -9.06 3.36
C MET A 128 -15.62 -9.46 4.83
N ASN A 129 -16.71 -9.24 5.58
CA ASN A 129 -16.87 -9.63 6.98
C ASN A 129 -15.77 -9.07 7.91
N ARG A 130 -15.40 -7.80 7.69
CA ARG A 130 -14.42 -7.08 8.52
C ARG A 130 -15.02 -5.86 9.21
N LEU A 131 -15.60 -4.94 8.44
CA LEU A 131 -16.27 -3.73 8.94
C LEU A 131 -17.49 -3.43 8.06
N GLY A 132 -18.51 -2.80 8.64
CA GLY A 132 -19.69 -2.33 7.93
C GLY A 132 -20.96 -2.99 8.43
N PHE A 133 -22.08 -2.31 8.20
CA PHE A 133 -23.42 -2.80 8.50
C PHE A 133 -23.79 -3.94 7.55
N THR A 134 -24.57 -4.90 8.04
CA THR A 134 -25.00 -6.04 7.21
C THR A 134 -25.99 -5.60 6.12
N SER A 135 -26.14 -6.42 5.07
CA SER A 135 -27.10 -6.15 3.99
C SER A 135 -28.54 -6.02 4.49
N GLU A 136 -28.90 -6.70 5.56
CA GLU A 136 -30.24 -6.72 6.13
C GLU A 136 -30.57 -5.40 6.83
N GLU A 137 -29.63 -4.86 7.60
CA GLU A 137 -29.86 -3.62 8.35
C GLU A 137 -29.56 -2.36 7.53
N TYR A 138 -28.68 -2.44 6.52
CA TYR A 138 -28.18 -1.28 5.78
C TYR A 138 -29.28 -0.31 5.29
N PRO A 139 -30.40 -0.78 4.69
CA PRO A 139 -31.48 0.13 4.26
C PRO A 139 -32.10 0.93 5.42
N GLN A 140 -32.23 0.31 6.60
CA GLN A 140 -32.76 0.96 7.80
C GLN A 140 -31.78 1.99 8.33
N ILE A 141 -30.48 1.66 8.34
CA ILE A 141 -29.42 2.59 8.74
C ILE A 141 -29.40 3.82 7.82
N VAL A 142 -29.53 3.63 6.50
CA VAL A 142 -29.58 4.75 5.55
C VAL A 142 -30.79 5.65 5.84
N SER A 143 -31.95 5.07 6.16
CA SER A 143 -33.13 5.86 6.53
C SER A 143 -32.89 6.69 7.80
N MET A 144 -32.27 6.07 8.81
CA MET A 144 -31.96 6.70 10.09
C MET A 144 -30.98 7.87 9.96
N VAL A 145 -29.88 7.71 9.22
CA VAL A 145 -28.84 8.76 9.09
C VAL A 145 -29.35 10.05 8.45
N LYS A 146 -30.40 9.97 7.62
CA LYS A 146 -31.04 11.17 7.03
C LYS A 146 -31.68 12.09 8.08
N GLY A 147 -32.01 11.56 9.25
CA GLY A 147 -32.59 12.33 10.37
C GLY A 147 -31.56 12.92 11.33
N ILE A 148 -30.29 12.52 11.23
CA ILE A 148 -29.24 12.96 12.17
C ILE A 148 -28.72 14.33 11.73
N LYS A 149 -29.01 15.37 12.52
CA LYS A 149 -28.62 16.77 12.22
C LYS A 149 -27.11 16.98 12.05
N ASN A 150 -26.31 16.12 12.66
CA ASN A 150 -24.85 16.18 12.61
C ASN A 150 -24.25 15.54 11.35
N ILE A 151 -25.07 15.00 10.43
CA ILE A 151 -24.62 14.40 9.18
C ILE A 151 -25.02 15.32 8.02
N ASN A 152 -24.03 15.75 7.24
CA ASN A 152 -24.21 16.64 6.10
C ASN A 152 -24.52 15.85 4.81
N SER A 153 -23.72 14.82 4.54
CA SER A 153 -23.87 13.97 3.36
C SER A 153 -23.52 12.53 3.67
N VAL A 154 -24.08 11.62 2.87
CA VAL A 154 -23.90 10.17 2.99
C VAL A 154 -23.43 9.61 1.67
N THR A 155 -22.27 8.96 1.67
CA THR A 155 -21.76 8.17 0.55
C THR A 155 -21.76 6.69 0.94
N LEU A 156 -22.28 5.81 0.09
CA LEU A 156 -22.17 4.36 0.29
C LEU A 156 -20.71 3.96 0.09
N MET A 157 -20.13 3.26 1.07
CA MET A 157 -18.82 2.65 0.96
C MET A 157 -18.92 1.13 1.08
N SER A 158 -18.23 0.41 0.18
CA SER A 158 -17.87 -0.99 0.44
C SER A 158 -16.40 -1.22 0.05
N HIS A 159 -15.90 -2.43 0.24
CA HIS A 159 -14.56 -2.85 -0.16
C HIS A 159 -14.57 -4.29 -0.66
N PHE A 160 -14.01 -4.50 -1.84
CA PHE A 160 -13.85 -5.84 -2.40
C PHE A 160 -12.76 -6.62 -1.67
N ALA A 161 -13.05 -7.90 -1.40
CA ALA A 161 -12.10 -8.85 -0.83
C ALA A 161 -11.24 -9.52 -1.90
N ASN A 162 -11.79 -9.67 -3.12
CA ASN A 162 -11.26 -10.53 -4.18
C ASN A 162 -11.22 -9.82 -5.54
N SER A 163 -10.99 -8.51 -5.54
CA SER A 163 -10.91 -7.71 -6.78
C SER A 163 -9.75 -8.10 -7.69
N ASP A 164 -8.81 -8.84 -7.16
CA ASP A 164 -7.46 -9.09 -7.67
C ASP A 164 -7.14 -10.58 -7.87
N ASN A 165 -8.17 -11.43 -7.76
CA ASN A 165 -8.04 -12.86 -7.98
C ASN A 165 -9.28 -13.41 -8.70
N GLU A 166 -9.22 -14.71 -9.01
CA GLU A 166 -10.23 -15.44 -9.78
C GLU A 166 -11.58 -15.63 -9.07
N VAL A 167 -11.65 -15.49 -7.74
CA VAL A 167 -12.93 -15.48 -7.00
C VAL A 167 -13.78 -14.27 -7.43
N GLY A 168 -13.11 -13.15 -7.73
CA GLY A 168 -13.75 -11.98 -8.32
C GLY A 168 -14.69 -11.23 -7.39
N ILE A 169 -15.44 -10.29 -7.97
CA ILE A 169 -16.25 -9.31 -7.23
C ILE A 169 -17.76 -9.59 -7.26
N ASP A 170 -18.21 -10.57 -8.04
CA ASP A 170 -19.60 -10.62 -8.50
C ASP A 170 -20.59 -10.82 -7.35
N GLU A 171 -20.28 -11.67 -6.36
CA GLU A 171 -21.13 -11.85 -5.18
C GLU A 171 -21.26 -10.56 -4.36
N GLN A 172 -20.14 -9.91 -4.05
CA GLN A 172 -20.13 -8.67 -3.29
C GLN A 172 -20.82 -7.53 -4.06
N PHE A 173 -20.62 -7.47 -5.38
CA PHE A 173 -21.24 -6.48 -6.23
C PHE A 173 -22.75 -6.69 -6.35
N ALA A 174 -23.20 -7.95 -6.46
CA ALA A 174 -24.62 -8.28 -6.47
C ALA A 174 -25.35 -7.88 -5.16
N VAL A 175 -24.66 -7.93 -4.01
CA VAL A 175 -25.21 -7.40 -2.75
C VAL A 175 -25.43 -5.89 -2.84
N VAL A 176 -24.44 -5.14 -3.36
CA VAL A 176 -24.55 -3.68 -3.54
C VAL A 176 -25.72 -3.34 -4.47
N GLU A 177 -25.81 -4.00 -5.63
CA GLU A 177 -26.86 -3.78 -6.63
C GLU A 177 -28.27 -4.10 -6.09
N ARG A 178 -28.40 -5.17 -5.30
CA ARG A 178 -29.68 -5.59 -4.71
C ARG A 178 -30.28 -4.54 -3.78
N LEU A 179 -29.43 -3.81 -3.06
CA LEU A 179 -29.89 -2.77 -2.13
C LEU A 179 -30.47 -1.56 -2.87
N LYS A 180 -30.25 -1.43 -4.20
CA LYS A 180 -30.81 -0.37 -5.05
C LYS A 180 -30.64 1.03 -4.45
N MET A 181 -29.48 1.28 -3.85
CA MET A 181 -29.14 2.56 -3.21
C MET A 181 -28.76 3.64 -4.24
N ASN A 182 -29.43 3.64 -5.40
CA ASN A 182 -29.10 4.40 -6.61
C ASN A 182 -29.16 5.93 -6.42
N SER A 183 -29.67 6.40 -5.27
CA SER A 183 -29.71 7.82 -4.91
C SER A 183 -28.51 8.28 -4.10
N LEU A 184 -27.70 7.36 -3.56
CA LEU A 184 -26.48 7.71 -2.84
C LEU A 184 -25.28 7.70 -3.79
N PRO A 185 -24.37 8.68 -3.66
CA PRO A 185 -23.03 8.52 -4.19
C PRO A 185 -22.39 7.25 -3.63
N HIS A 186 -21.55 6.57 -4.40
CA HIS A 186 -20.92 5.33 -3.96
C HIS A 186 -19.43 5.25 -4.26
N CYS A 187 -18.74 4.50 -3.39
CA CYS A 187 -17.31 4.31 -3.40
C CYS A 187 -16.97 2.85 -3.09
N LEU A 188 -16.72 2.07 -4.15
CA LEU A 188 -16.53 0.62 -4.06
C LEU A 188 -15.10 0.21 -4.42
N ALA A 189 -14.58 0.77 -5.51
CA ALA A 189 -13.37 0.29 -6.14
C ALA A 189 -12.11 0.59 -5.32
N ASN A 190 -11.40 -0.48 -4.93
CA ASN A 190 -10.01 -0.44 -4.49
C ASN A 190 -9.06 -0.51 -5.72
N SER A 191 -7.75 -0.66 -5.52
CA SER A 191 -6.80 -0.74 -6.64
C SER A 191 -7.12 -1.82 -7.68
N GLY A 192 -7.45 -3.05 -7.27
CA GLY A 192 -7.77 -4.14 -8.21
C GLY A 192 -9.04 -3.83 -9.01
N ALA A 193 -10.06 -3.30 -8.35
CA ALA A 193 -11.30 -2.90 -8.99
C ALA A 193 -11.12 -1.69 -9.93
N VAL A 194 -10.22 -0.75 -9.61
CA VAL A 194 -9.86 0.35 -10.51
C VAL A 194 -9.27 -0.18 -11.81
N LEU A 195 -8.38 -1.17 -11.75
CA LEU A 195 -7.70 -1.71 -12.93
C LEU A 195 -8.58 -2.65 -13.76
N TRP A 196 -9.34 -3.53 -13.09
CA TRP A 196 -9.92 -4.70 -13.74
C TRP A 196 -11.45 -4.73 -13.74
N HIS A 197 -12.12 -3.85 -12.97
CA HIS A 197 -13.57 -3.89 -12.79
C HIS A 197 -14.23 -2.51 -12.98
N PRO A 198 -14.21 -1.93 -14.20
CA PRO A 198 -14.73 -0.58 -14.46
C PRO A 198 -16.20 -0.36 -14.10
N LYS A 199 -17.01 -1.44 -14.08
CA LYS A 199 -18.41 -1.40 -13.62
C LYS A 199 -18.58 -0.95 -12.16
N THR A 200 -17.50 -0.82 -11.39
CA THR A 200 -17.52 -0.53 -9.95
C THR A 200 -17.02 0.87 -9.58
N HIS A 201 -16.57 1.69 -10.54
CA HIS A 201 -15.85 2.95 -10.26
C HIS A 201 -16.71 4.01 -9.57
N GLY A 202 -18.01 4.06 -9.85
CA GLY A 202 -18.96 4.92 -9.14
C GLY A 202 -18.59 6.39 -9.08
N ASP A 203 -18.95 7.07 -8.00
CA ASP A 203 -18.61 8.48 -7.79
C ASP A 203 -17.17 8.68 -7.32
N TRP A 204 -16.66 7.71 -6.55
CA TRP A 204 -15.31 7.75 -5.99
C TRP A 204 -14.61 6.39 -6.07
N VAL A 205 -13.33 6.40 -6.42
CA VAL A 205 -12.43 5.24 -6.32
C VAL A 205 -11.37 5.45 -5.24
N ARG A 206 -10.80 4.37 -4.70
CA ARG A 206 -9.80 4.41 -3.62
C ARG A 206 -8.53 3.60 -3.96
N PRO A 207 -7.76 4.03 -4.98
CA PRO A 207 -6.48 3.42 -5.30
C PRO A 207 -5.50 3.58 -4.14
N GLY A 208 -4.88 2.47 -3.74
CA GLY A 208 -3.74 2.42 -2.82
C GLY A 208 -2.51 1.94 -3.56
N ILE A 209 -2.24 0.62 -3.51
CA ILE A 209 -0.99 0.03 -4.01
C ILE A 209 -0.56 0.45 -5.43
N ILE A 210 -1.52 0.69 -6.34
CA ILE A 210 -1.23 1.06 -7.73
C ILE A 210 -0.69 2.50 -7.85
N LEU A 211 -0.92 3.37 -6.85
CA LEU A 211 -0.24 4.66 -6.77
C LEU A 211 1.27 4.48 -6.58
N TYR A 212 1.66 3.39 -5.92
CA TYR A 212 3.04 3.06 -5.56
C TYR A 212 3.73 2.14 -6.58
N GLY A 213 3.09 1.90 -7.73
CA GLY A 213 3.66 1.08 -8.80
C GLY A 213 3.70 -0.41 -8.51
N ALA A 214 2.89 -0.90 -7.57
CA ALA A 214 2.82 -2.32 -7.22
C ALA A 214 1.43 -2.92 -7.52
N SER A 215 1.41 -4.23 -7.75
CA SER A 215 0.28 -5.00 -8.23
C SER A 215 -0.71 -5.32 -7.11
N PRO A 216 -2.02 -5.11 -7.33
CA PRO A 216 -3.03 -5.52 -6.37
C PRO A 216 -3.04 -7.02 -6.09
N SER A 217 -2.72 -7.86 -7.08
CA SER A 217 -2.70 -9.33 -6.97
C SER A 217 -1.41 -9.87 -6.34
N GLY A 218 -0.43 -9.01 -6.06
CA GLY A 218 0.91 -9.41 -5.62
C GLY A 218 1.76 -10.03 -6.74
N LYS A 219 1.29 -10.06 -7.99
CA LYS A 219 2.04 -10.53 -9.15
C LYS A 219 2.36 -9.35 -10.07
N TRP A 220 3.64 -9.03 -10.24
CA TRP A 220 4.07 -7.88 -11.05
C TRP A 220 3.59 -7.97 -12.51
N ARG A 221 3.51 -9.19 -13.06
CA ARG A 221 3.14 -9.46 -14.46
C ARG A 221 1.72 -8.98 -14.78
N ASP A 222 0.82 -9.00 -13.80
CA ASP A 222 -0.59 -8.62 -13.98
C ASP A 222 -0.77 -7.11 -14.25
N ILE A 223 0.27 -6.31 -13.98
CA ILE A 223 0.27 -4.86 -14.21
C ILE A 223 1.36 -4.39 -15.19
N ALA A 224 2.13 -5.32 -15.80
CA ALA A 224 3.28 -4.98 -16.64
C ALA A 224 2.90 -4.07 -17.83
N ASP A 225 1.74 -4.31 -18.43
CA ASP A 225 1.26 -3.56 -19.60
C ASP A 225 0.45 -2.30 -19.22
N ILE A 226 0.27 -2.02 -17.92
CA ILE A 226 -0.48 -0.86 -17.44
C ILE A 226 0.38 0.41 -17.48
N GLY A 227 1.71 0.24 -17.45
CA GLY A 227 2.67 1.33 -17.48
C GLY A 227 2.86 2.04 -16.14
N LEU A 228 2.48 1.41 -15.02
CA LEU A 228 2.79 1.93 -13.68
C LEU A 228 4.30 1.88 -13.43
N LYS A 229 4.82 2.85 -12.68
CA LYS A 229 6.25 2.97 -12.34
C LYS A 229 6.46 2.71 -10.85
N SER A 230 7.50 1.95 -10.51
CA SER A 230 7.96 1.77 -9.13
C SER A 230 8.26 3.12 -8.48
N THR A 231 7.66 3.39 -7.31
CA THR A 231 7.87 4.65 -6.59
C THR A 231 8.96 4.58 -5.53
N MET A 232 9.42 3.38 -5.17
CA MET A 232 10.51 3.15 -4.22
C MET A 232 11.55 2.22 -4.82
N THR A 233 12.82 2.57 -4.67
CA THR A 233 13.96 1.69 -4.94
C THR A 233 14.73 1.49 -3.64
N LEU A 234 14.80 0.26 -3.15
CA LEU A 234 15.64 -0.11 -2.01
C LEU A 234 16.97 -0.65 -2.55
N GLN A 235 18.06 0.05 -2.21
CA GLN A 235 19.41 -0.29 -2.65
C GLN A 235 20.35 -0.47 -1.45
N SER A 236 21.36 -1.30 -1.64
CA SER A 236 22.46 -1.53 -0.72
C SER A 236 23.75 -1.81 -1.50
N GLU A 237 24.80 -2.27 -0.83
CA GLU A 237 26.08 -2.58 -1.44
C GLU A 237 26.65 -3.90 -0.93
N ILE A 238 27.51 -4.51 -1.76
CA ILE A 238 28.35 -5.64 -1.37
C ILE A 238 29.42 -5.15 -0.37
N ILE A 239 29.51 -5.79 0.80
CA ILE A 239 30.47 -5.47 1.86
C ILE A 239 31.52 -6.57 2.09
N ALA A 240 31.30 -7.76 1.54
CA ALA A 240 32.29 -8.83 1.53
C ALA A 240 32.12 -9.72 0.29
N VAL A 241 33.22 -10.33 -0.15
CA VAL A 241 33.25 -11.27 -1.27
C VAL A 241 34.05 -12.50 -0.86
N HIS A 242 33.51 -13.68 -1.14
CA HIS A 242 34.15 -14.96 -0.86
C HIS A 242 34.10 -15.89 -2.07
N GLU A 243 35.18 -16.64 -2.30
CA GLU A 243 35.19 -17.79 -3.20
C GLU A 243 34.97 -19.04 -2.35
N LEU A 244 33.90 -19.78 -2.61
CA LEU A 244 33.55 -20.98 -1.85
C LEU A 244 33.69 -22.22 -2.73
N PRO A 245 34.45 -23.25 -2.30
CA PRO A 245 34.48 -24.53 -3.00
C PRO A 245 33.12 -25.24 -2.91
N LYS A 246 32.96 -26.34 -3.67
CA LYS A 246 31.80 -27.24 -3.59
C LYS A 246 31.70 -27.86 -2.19
N GLY A 247 30.49 -27.92 -1.65
CA GLY A 247 30.17 -28.55 -0.36
C GLY A 247 30.13 -27.60 0.84
N GLU A 248 30.53 -26.34 0.68
CA GLU A 248 30.45 -25.34 1.74
C GLU A 248 29.01 -24.90 2.02
N THR A 249 28.72 -24.54 3.27
CA THR A 249 27.38 -24.09 3.68
C THR A 249 27.34 -22.60 4.00
N ILE A 250 26.18 -21.96 3.76
CA ILE A 250 26.02 -20.51 3.90
C ILE A 250 24.97 -20.17 4.97
N GLY A 251 25.37 -19.33 5.91
CA GLY A 251 24.48 -18.65 6.86
C GLY A 251 23.86 -19.55 7.93
N TYR A 252 22.90 -19.00 8.66
CA TYR A 252 22.25 -19.71 9.77
C TYR A 252 21.49 -20.95 9.32
N GLY A 253 21.67 -22.04 10.07
CA GLY A 253 21.01 -23.32 9.82
C GLY A 253 21.47 -24.01 8.52
N SER A 254 22.55 -23.54 7.90
CA SER A 254 23.15 -24.14 6.69
C SER A 254 22.11 -24.41 5.60
N ARG A 255 21.18 -23.46 5.40
CA ARG A 255 20.03 -23.60 4.46
C ARG A 255 20.43 -23.75 3.00
N TYR A 256 21.69 -23.46 2.68
CA TYR A 256 22.25 -23.63 1.36
C TYR A 256 23.63 -24.28 1.46
N ALA A 257 23.88 -25.25 0.58
CA ALA A 257 25.18 -25.87 0.38
C ALA A 257 25.59 -25.72 -1.10
N THR A 258 26.81 -25.28 -1.34
CA THR A 258 27.34 -25.02 -2.69
C THR A 258 27.42 -26.33 -3.49
N GLN A 259 26.86 -26.34 -4.70
CA GLN A 259 26.85 -27.54 -5.57
C GLN A 259 28.08 -27.59 -6.50
N LYS A 260 28.75 -26.46 -6.66
CA LYS A 260 29.97 -26.21 -7.46
C LYS A 260 30.76 -25.08 -6.78
N PRO A 261 32.02 -24.84 -7.17
CA PRO A 261 32.70 -23.61 -6.77
C PRO A 261 31.87 -22.38 -7.19
N ILE A 262 31.60 -21.48 -6.25
CA ILE A 262 30.82 -20.27 -6.49
C ILE A 262 31.47 -19.06 -5.84
N ARG A 263 31.18 -17.90 -6.41
CA ARG A 263 31.54 -16.61 -5.85
C ARG A 263 30.34 -16.02 -5.12
N VAL A 264 30.55 -15.54 -3.92
CA VAL A 264 29.49 -15.15 -2.99
C VAL A 264 29.73 -13.74 -2.49
N GLY A 265 28.66 -12.94 -2.42
CA GLY A 265 28.68 -11.58 -1.90
C GLY A 265 27.84 -11.44 -0.65
N THR A 266 28.32 -10.71 0.35
CA THR A 266 27.52 -10.28 1.50
C THR A 266 27.02 -8.86 1.27
N VAL A 267 25.72 -8.64 1.43
CA VAL A 267 25.05 -7.34 1.25
C VAL A 267 24.70 -6.73 2.61
N ALA A 268 24.84 -5.42 2.76
CA ALA A 268 24.55 -4.68 4.00
C ALA A 268 23.04 -4.44 4.27
N CYS A 269 22.21 -5.45 4.04
CA CYS A 269 20.78 -5.43 4.30
C CYS A 269 20.35 -6.72 5.00
N GLY A 270 19.47 -6.61 5.99
CA GLY A 270 18.86 -7.75 6.67
C GLY A 270 17.47 -7.43 7.17
N TYR A 271 16.92 -8.31 8.01
CA TYR A 271 15.52 -8.16 8.43
C TYR A 271 15.25 -6.96 9.34
N ALA A 272 16.25 -6.40 10.00
CA ALA A 272 16.07 -5.18 10.78
C ALA A 272 16.03 -3.92 9.89
N ASP A 273 16.32 -4.03 8.59
CA ASP A 273 16.07 -2.98 7.58
C ASP A 273 14.65 -3.05 6.99
N GLY A 274 13.91 -4.12 7.28
CA GLY A 274 12.57 -4.38 6.73
C GLY A 274 12.53 -5.51 5.69
N TYR A 275 13.67 -6.10 5.32
CA TYR A 275 13.69 -7.20 4.36
C TYR A 275 13.12 -8.50 4.97
N PRO A 276 12.27 -9.26 4.28
CA PRO A 276 11.62 -10.44 4.86
C PRO A 276 12.64 -11.53 5.22
N ARG A 277 12.79 -11.81 6.53
CA ARG A 277 13.70 -12.86 7.04
C ARG A 277 13.44 -14.24 6.40
N HIS A 278 12.19 -14.50 6.08
CA HIS A 278 11.75 -15.79 5.56
C HIS A 278 12.01 -15.97 4.06
N ALA A 279 12.49 -14.95 3.34
CA ALA A 279 12.77 -15.08 1.91
C ALA A 279 13.79 -16.23 1.66
N PRO A 280 13.46 -17.15 0.74
CA PRO A 280 14.27 -18.34 0.50
C PRO A 280 15.51 -18.06 -0.37
N THR A 281 16.42 -19.04 -0.41
CA THR A 281 17.40 -19.13 -1.51
C THR A 281 16.67 -19.09 -2.85
N GLY A 282 17.18 -18.31 -3.81
CA GLY A 282 16.56 -18.14 -5.12
C GLY A 282 15.75 -16.85 -5.27
N THR A 283 15.46 -16.13 -4.18
CA THR A 283 14.83 -14.80 -4.27
C THR A 283 15.68 -13.85 -5.11
N PRO A 284 15.10 -13.17 -6.12
CA PRO A 284 15.87 -12.38 -7.07
C PRO A 284 16.42 -11.11 -6.43
N VAL A 285 17.60 -10.68 -6.89
CA VAL A 285 18.23 -9.39 -6.62
C VAL A 285 19.01 -8.94 -7.87
N MET A 286 19.33 -7.65 -7.97
CA MET A 286 20.21 -7.15 -9.05
C MET A 286 21.53 -6.66 -8.46
N VAL A 287 22.67 -7.09 -9.01
CA VAL A 287 24.01 -6.61 -8.63
C VAL A 287 24.66 -5.93 -9.83
N ASN A 288 24.93 -4.63 -9.73
CA ASN A 288 25.40 -3.78 -10.86
C ASN A 288 24.55 -3.97 -12.14
N GLY A 289 23.22 -4.07 -12.00
CA GLY A 289 22.30 -4.29 -13.12
C GLY A 289 22.27 -5.72 -13.67
N VAL A 290 23.03 -6.66 -13.09
CA VAL A 290 22.97 -8.08 -13.45
C VAL A 290 22.08 -8.82 -12.47
N ARG A 291 21.08 -9.53 -13.01
CA ARG A 291 20.15 -10.34 -12.21
C ARG A 291 20.84 -11.56 -11.62
N THR A 292 20.65 -11.77 -10.32
CA THR A 292 21.10 -12.93 -9.57
C THR A 292 20.12 -13.26 -8.45
N GLN A 293 20.55 -14.03 -7.43
CA GLN A 293 19.68 -14.57 -6.39
C GLN A 293 20.31 -14.55 -4.99
N LEU A 294 19.45 -14.58 -3.97
CA LEU A 294 19.83 -14.82 -2.58
C LEU A 294 20.32 -16.26 -2.37
N LEU A 295 21.23 -16.42 -1.41
CA LEU A 295 21.75 -17.71 -0.95
C LEU A 295 21.65 -17.82 0.59
N GLY A 296 21.00 -18.88 1.07
CA GLY A 296 20.95 -19.19 2.50
C GLY A 296 20.00 -18.28 3.30
N ALA A 297 20.18 -18.25 4.62
CA ALA A 297 19.31 -17.48 5.51
C ALA A 297 19.70 -16.00 5.57
N ILE A 298 18.70 -15.12 5.63
CA ILE A 298 18.88 -13.70 5.94
C ILE A 298 19.08 -13.52 7.45
N SER A 299 20.09 -12.72 7.81
CA SER A 299 20.38 -12.32 9.19
C SER A 299 19.80 -10.95 9.52
N MET A 300 20.03 -10.46 10.74
CA MET A 300 19.52 -9.15 11.19
C MET A 300 19.99 -8.03 10.26
N ASP A 301 21.22 -8.12 9.81
CA ASP A 301 21.93 -7.01 9.16
C ASP A 301 22.54 -7.37 7.82
N MET A 302 22.55 -8.64 7.44
CA MET A 302 23.23 -9.09 6.25
C MET A 302 22.44 -10.19 5.54
N MET A 303 22.54 -10.19 4.23
CA MET A 303 22.10 -11.25 3.35
C MET A 303 23.24 -11.64 2.40
N THR A 304 23.12 -12.80 1.80
CA THR A 304 24.16 -13.36 0.94
C THR A 304 23.60 -13.57 -0.46
N VAL A 305 24.36 -13.25 -1.49
CA VAL A 305 23.95 -13.31 -2.90
C VAL A 305 24.96 -14.08 -3.73
N ASP A 306 24.47 -14.73 -4.79
CA ASP A 306 25.32 -15.40 -5.78
C ASP A 306 25.97 -14.37 -6.70
N LEU A 307 27.30 -14.29 -6.72
CA LEU A 307 28.06 -13.41 -7.61
C LEU A 307 28.62 -14.14 -8.83
N THR A 308 28.31 -15.43 -9.01
CA THR A 308 28.73 -16.20 -10.20
C THR A 308 28.28 -15.55 -11.51
N PRO A 309 27.04 -15.02 -11.64
CA PRO A 309 26.63 -14.27 -12.84
C PRO A 309 27.28 -12.88 -12.95
N CYS A 310 27.92 -12.40 -11.88
CA CYS A 310 28.39 -11.02 -11.71
C CYS A 310 29.92 -10.96 -11.51
N PRO A 311 30.76 -11.39 -12.48
CA PRO A 311 32.20 -11.54 -12.28
C PRO A 311 32.92 -10.23 -11.96
N GLN A 312 32.36 -9.09 -12.38
CA GLN A 312 32.92 -7.75 -12.13
C GLN A 312 32.44 -7.13 -10.82
N ALA A 313 31.47 -7.73 -10.12
CA ALA A 313 31.01 -7.21 -8.84
C ALA A 313 32.12 -7.32 -7.79
N ASN A 314 32.30 -6.32 -6.94
CA ASN A 314 33.26 -6.31 -5.84
C ASN A 314 32.67 -5.56 -4.64
N ILE A 315 33.41 -5.42 -3.54
CA ILE A 315 33.04 -4.55 -2.40
C ILE A 315 32.67 -3.16 -2.94
N GLY A 316 31.53 -2.63 -2.50
CA GLY A 316 30.94 -1.36 -2.97
C GLY A 316 30.07 -1.48 -4.22
N SER A 317 29.94 -2.67 -4.83
CA SER A 317 28.99 -2.86 -5.94
C SER A 317 27.55 -2.70 -5.48
N ALA A 318 26.77 -1.95 -6.26
CA ALA A 318 25.39 -1.64 -5.95
C ALA A 318 24.52 -2.90 -6.05
N VAL A 319 23.62 -3.06 -5.08
CA VAL A 319 22.62 -4.11 -5.04
C VAL A 319 21.25 -3.49 -4.97
N GLU A 320 20.42 -3.71 -5.98
CA GLU A 320 19.00 -3.34 -5.96
C GLU A 320 18.19 -4.53 -5.44
N LEU A 321 17.53 -4.31 -4.30
CA LEU A 321 16.71 -5.30 -3.61
C LEU A 321 15.29 -5.31 -4.14
N TRP A 322 14.78 -4.12 -4.51
CA TRP A 322 13.63 -3.91 -5.38
C TRP A 322 13.67 -2.47 -5.89
N GLY A 323 13.00 -2.18 -7.00
CA GLY A 323 13.00 -0.86 -7.60
C GLY A 323 12.55 -0.85 -9.05
N GLU A 324 13.21 -0.03 -9.85
CA GLU A 324 12.93 0.15 -11.28
C GLU A 324 13.31 -1.09 -12.11
N ASN A 325 14.39 -1.77 -11.74
CA ASN A 325 14.91 -2.93 -12.47
C ASN A 325 14.45 -4.27 -11.90
N LEU A 326 13.92 -4.26 -10.68
CA LEU A 326 13.38 -5.44 -10.01
C LEU A 326 12.07 -5.11 -9.28
N PRO A 327 10.91 -5.45 -9.84
CA PRO A 327 9.61 -5.16 -9.22
C PRO A 327 9.50 -5.76 -7.81
N VAL A 328 9.00 -4.97 -6.85
CA VAL A 328 8.84 -5.41 -5.45
C VAL A 328 7.93 -6.65 -5.33
N ASP A 329 6.91 -6.76 -6.18
CA ASP A 329 6.01 -7.91 -6.20
C ASP A 329 6.71 -9.19 -6.66
N GLU A 330 7.76 -9.10 -7.50
CA GLU A 330 8.54 -10.28 -7.88
C GLU A 330 9.34 -10.84 -6.69
N VAL A 331 9.91 -9.94 -5.88
CA VAL A 331 10.62 -10.30 -4.65
C VAL A 331 9.65 -10.86 -3.62
N ALA A 332 8.50 -10.20 -3.45
CA ALA A 332 7.47 -10.63 -2.51
C ALA A 332 6.87 -12.01 -2.89
N GLU A 333 6.54 -12.22 -4.17
CA GLU A 333 6.06 -13.50 -4.69
C GLU A 333 7.07 -14.62 -4.38
N SER A 334 8.37 -14.38 -4.63
CA SER A 334 9.41 -15.35 -4.30
C SER A 334 9.54 -15.62 -2.80
N ALA A 335 9.27 -14.63 -1.95
CA ALA A 335 9.27 -14.77 -0.50
C ALA A 335 7.98 -15.39 0.06
N GLY A 336 6.94 -15.59 -0.75
CA GLY A 336 5.63 -16.09 -0.29
C GLY A 336 4.80 -15.03 0.43
N THR A 337 4.95 -13.75 0.05
CA THR A 337 4.16 -12.63 0.55
C THR A 337 3.78 -11.68 -0.62
N ILE A 338 3.36 -10.45 -0.31
CA ILE A 338 2.89 -9.44 -1.26
C ILE A 338 3.70 -8.14 -1.16
N GLY A 339 3.79 -7.39 -2.26
CA GLY A 339 4.56 -6.13 -2.30
C GLY A 339 4.10 -5.10 -1.26
N TYR A 340 2.82 -5.14 -0.86
CA TYR A 340 2.28 -4.35 0.25
C TYR A 340 3.11 -4.50 1.54
N GLU A 341 3.45 -5.73 1.93
CA GLU A 341 4.19 -5.99 3.17
C GLU A 341 5.60 -5.41 3.07
N LEU A 342 6.31 -5.69 1.97
CA LEU A 342 7.69 -5.23 1.76
C LEU A 342 7.79 -3.70 1.78
N LEU A 343 6.90 -3.00 1.07
CA LEU A 343 6.89 -1.54 1.04
C LEU A 343 6.59 -0.94 2.42
N CYS A 344 5.61 -1.50 3.14
CA CYS A 344 5.26 -1.02 4.49
C CYS A 344 6.31 -1.36 5.55
N ALA A 345 7.16 -2.37 5.31
CA ALA A 345 8.12 -2.87 6.28
C ALA A 345 9.42 -2.06 6.36
N LEU A 346 9.61 -1.05 5.50
CA LEU A 346 10.83 -0.24 5.49
C LEU A 346 11.14 0.32 6.89
N ALA A 347 12.23 -0.14 7.49
CA ALA A 347 12.55 0.20 8.86
C ALA A 347 13.05 1.64 9.00
N LYS A 348 12.76 2.29 10.14
CA LYS A 348 13.19 3.67 10.44
C LYS A 348 14.70 3.91 10.32
N ARG A 349 15.52 2.86 10.44
CA ARG A 349 16.99 2.96 10.35
C ARG A 349 17.49 3.08 8.91
N VAL A 350 16.66 2.75 7.92
CA VAL A 350 17.00 2.91 6.50
C VAL A 350 16.87 4.39 6.16
N PRO A 351 17.95 5.07 5.74
CA PRO A 351 17.86 6.43 5.29
C PRO A 351 17.01 6.49 4.01
N VAL A 352 16.27 7.59 3.87
CA VAL A 352 15.39 7.82 2.73
C VAL A 352 15.85 9.08 2.00
N THR A 353 15.97 8.99 0.68
CA THR A 353 16.12 10.15 -0.20
C THR A 353 14.93 10.26 -1.13
N VAL A 354 14.66 11.47 -1.61
CA VAL A 354 13.55 11.77 -2.51
C VAL A 354 14.11 12.38 -3.79
N VAL A 355 13.66 11.92 -4.95
CA VAL A 355 14.15 12.32 -6.28
C VAL A 355 13.04 12.61 -7.28
#